data_AF-A0A0S8KY20-F1
#
_entry.id   AF-A0A0S8KY20-F1
#
_cell.length_a   1.000
_cell.length_b   1.000
_cell.length_c   1.000
_cell.angle_alpha   90.00
_cell.angle_beta   90.00
_cell.angle_gamma   90.00
#
_symmetry.space_group_name_H-M   'P 1'
#
loop_
_entity.id
_entity.type
_entity.pdbx_description
1 polymer ?
#
loop_
_entity_poly.entity_id
_entity_poly.type
_entity_poly.pdbx_seq_one_letter_code
_entity_poly.pdbx_strand_id
1 'polypeptide(L)'
;MFARYSIVFLMLTIFLIPDFLKSDVIMKEKIQRSGFQMMGQTQPGEEMIRTTWISKDKMRSDDKDQSVIMLLDKKIMYMVNHQQKTYMEMPMDMGKIMQQKMEEEGVDQDEMQKYMNMAKGMMKMKITVTPTQEKKKIGEWNCSKYILNIESAMGPITNEIWATEDLKIDYDLYAKFSSAFLGQQPGAQQMMDDIVQEMKKIKGVHVLSNSTVNMMGTTVKTSQELIEFKEGSIPAGTFDLPKGYKLQKME
;
A
#
# COMPACT_ATOMS: atom_id res chain seq x y z
N MET A 1 -13.31 -68.34 -32.02
CA MET A 1 -14.06 -68.16 -30.76
C MET A 1 -13.06 -67.81 -29.65
N PHE A 2 -13.30 -66.67 -28.99
CA PHE A 2 -12.78 -66.22 -27.68
C PHE A 2 -11.29 -65.88 -27.48
N ALA A 3 -11.01 -64.60 -27.74
CA ALA A 3 -10.44 -63.57 -26.85
C ALA A 3 -9.31 -63.94 -25.86
N ARG A 4 -8.12 -63.39 -26.14
CA ARG A 4 -7.05 -63.12 -25.17
C ARG A 4 -7.32 -61.76 -24.49
N TYR A 5 -7.46 -61.75 -23.16
CA TYR A 5 -7.48 -60.52 -22.37
C TYR A 5 -6.03 -60.09 -22.08
N SER A 6 -5.58 -59.01 -22.73
CA SER A 6 -4.40 -58.25 -22.29
C SER A 6 -4.89 -57.05 -21.48
N ILE A 7 -4.71 -57.12 -20.16
CA ILE A 7 -4.94 -56.01 -19.23
C ILE A 7 -3.80 -55.02 -19.42
N VAL A 8 -4.08 -53.87 -20.05
CA VAL A 8 -3.17 -52.71 -20.07
C VAL A 8 -3.44 -51.91 -18.80
N PHE A 9 -2.47 -51.91 -17.88
CA PHE A 9 -2.49 -51.11 -16.67
C PHE A 9 -2.06 -49.67 -17.04
N LEU A 10 -3.05 -48.78 -17.25
CA LEU A 10 -2.81 -47.35 -17.47
C LEU A 10 -2.54 -46.69 -16.11
N MET A 11 -1.26 -46.47 -15.78
CA MET A 11 -0.84 -45.76 -14.57
C MET A 11 -1.10 -44.27 -14.77
N LEU A 12 -2.25 -43.79 -14.28
CA LEU A 12 -2.63 -42.38 -14.29
C LEU A 12 -1.82 -41.65 -13.20
N THR A 13 -0.66 -41.10 -13.55
CA THR A 13 0.08 -40.19 -12.69
C THR A 13 -0.69 -38.87 -12.60
N ILE A 14 -1.51 -38.73 -11.56
CA ILE A 14 -2.08 -37.44 -11.17
C ILE A 14 -0.90 -36.57 -10.74
N PHE A 15 -0.45 -35.66 -11.61
CA PHE A 15 0.28 -34.48 -11.17
C PHE A 15 -0.70 -33.69 -10.29
N LEU A 16 -0.55 -33.83 -8.97
CA LEU A 16 -0.98 -32.79 -8.04
C LEU A 16 -0.18 -31.55 -8.43
N ILE A 17 -0.75 -30.73 -9.32
CA ILE A 17 -0.33 -29.35 -9.46
C ILE A 17 -0.51 -28.79 -8.06
N PRO A 18 0.56 -28.39 -7.34
CA PRO A 18 0.35 -27.69 -6.10
C PRO A 18 -0.51 -26.48 -6.46
N ASP A 19 -1.72 -26.43 -5.90
CA ASP A 19 -2.47 -25.18 -5.86
C ASP A 19 -1.48 -24.14 -5.38
N PHE A 20 -1.15 -23.17 -6.23
CA PHE A 20 -0.37 -22.01 -5.83
C PHE A 20 -1.22 -21.28 -4.79
N LEU A 21 -1.12 -21.72 -3.54
CA LEU A 21 -1.63 -21.01 -2.39
C LEU A 21 -1.07 -19.61 -2.50
N LYS A 22 -1.95 -18.60 -2.49
CA LYS A 22 -1.62 -17.18 -2.46
C LYS A 22 -0.48 -16.99 -1.46
N SER A 23 0.74 -16.86 -1.96
CA SER A 23 1.92 -16.92 -1.14
C SER A 23 2.03 -15.62 -0.37
N ASP A 24 2.33 -15.76 0.91
CA ASP A 24 2.85 -14.66 1.71
C ASP A 24 4.02 -13.98 0.97
N VAL A 25 4.06 -12.65 0.99
CA VAL A 25 5.07 -11.84 0.30
C VAL A 25 5.84 -11.00 1.30
N ILE A 26 7.16 -10.93 1.11
CA ILE A 26 8.07 -10.05 1.83
C ILE A 26 8.76 -9.16 0.81
N MET A 27 8.66 -7.85 0.99
CA MET A 27 9.34 -6.85 0.18
C MET A 27 10.26 -6.02 1.05
N LYS A 28 11.47 -5.72 0.57
CA LYS A 28 12.30 -4.67 1.15
C LYS A 28 12.53 -3.59 0.12
N GLU A 29 12.39 -2.37 0.56
CA GLU A 29 12.50 -1.20 -0.28
C GLU A 29 13.45 -0.21 0.36
N LYS A 30 14.34 0.34 -0.44
CA LYS A 30 15.19 1.45 -0.08
C LYS A 30 14.47 2.74 -0.46
N ILE A 31 14.25 3.61 0.53
CA ILE A 31 13.62 4.91 0.35
C ILE A 31 14.67 5.98 0.60
N GLN A 32 14.78 6.93 -0.33
CA GLN A 32 15.64 8.09 -0.23
C GLN A 32 14.80 9.34 -0.37
N ARG A 33 14.89 10.25 0.59
CA ARG A 33 14.25 11.56 0.53
C ARG A 33 15.31 12.65 0.59
N SER A 34 15.20 13.63 -0.31
CA SER A 34 16.07 14.80 -0.27
C SER A 34 15.80 15.64 0.98
N GLY A 35 16.84 16.29 1.50
CA GLY A 35 16.64 17.32 2.52
C GLY A 35 15.86 18.51 1.96
N PHE A 36 15.12 19.18 2.82
CA PHE A 36 14.31 20.34 2.44
C PHE A 36 14.16 21.31 3.61
N GLN A 37 13.86 22.57 3.30
CA GLN A 37 13.54 23.59 4.29
C GLN A 37 12.08 24.00 4.15
N MET A 38 11.35 24.03 5.25
CA MET A 38 9.96 24.46 5.26
C MET A 38 9.68 25.23 6.54
N MET A 39 9.08 26.42 6.42
CA MET A 39 8.71 27.27 7.57
C MET A 39 9.86 27.52 8.57
N GLY A 40 11.08 27.73 8.06
CA GLY A 40 12.27 27.97 8.87
C GLY A 40 12.86 26.73 9.56
N GLN A 41 12.25 25.56 9.39
CA GLN A 41 12.80 24.28 9.86
C GLN A 41 13.52 23.58 8.72
N THR A 42 14.73 23.10 9.01
CA THR A 42 15.51 22.27 8.08
C THR A 42 15.27 20.81 8.40
N GLN A 43 14.75 20.05 7.43
CA GLN A 43 14.73 18.60 7.48
C GLN A 43 15.91 18.05 6.68
N PRO A 44 16.82 17.28 7.30
CA PRO A 44 17.90 16.64 6.57
C PRO A 44 17.34 15.61 5.59
N GLY A 45 18.12 15.31 4.55
CA GLY A 45 17.83 14.16 3.71
C GLY A 45 17.98 12.88 4.51
N GLU A 46 17.17 11.88 4.18
CA GLU A 46 17.18 10.60 4.88
C GLU A 46 17.14 9.45 3.90
N GLU A 47 17.79 8.37 4.33
CA GLU A 47 17.73 7.07 3.68
C GLU A 47 17.22 6.07 4.70
N MET A 48 16.24 5.27 4.32
CA MET A 48 15.62 4.28 5.19
C MET A 48 15.30 3.00 4.40
N ILE A 49 15.37 1.87 5.10
CA ILE A 49 14.88 0.60 4.58
C ILE A 49 13.51 0.35 5.15
N ARG A 50 12.54 0.15 4.27
CA ARG A 50 11.21 -0.30 4.63
C ARG A 50 11.08 -1.79 4.32
N THR A 51 10.57 -2.56 5.27
CA THR A 51 10.21 -3.96 5.04
C THR A 51 8.70 -4.11 5.14
N THR A 52 8.11 -4.73 4.13
CA THR A 52 6.66 -4.96 4.06
C THR A 52 6.39 -6.45 3.98
N TRP A 53 5.54 -6.94 4.88
CA TRP A 53 5.02 -8.30 4.88
C TRP A 53 3.54 -8.26 4.53
N ILE A 54 3.14 -9.07 3.56
CA ILE A 54 1.76 -9.17 3.10
C ILE A 54 1.35 -10.63 3.18
N SER A 55 0.31 -10.89 3.97
CA SER A 55 -0.41 -12.16 4.02
C SER A 55 -1.88 -11.94 3.65
N LYS A 56 -2.67 -13.01 3.59
CA LYS A 56 -4.07 -13.01 3.12
C LYS A 56 -4.97 -11.94 3.75
N ASP A 57 -4.78 -11.66 5.03
CA ASP A 57 -5.60 -10.73 5.83
C ASP A 57 -4.78 -9.81 6.73
N LYS A 58 -3.45 -9.87 6.62
CA LYS A 58 -2.53 -9.09 7.46
C LYS A 58 -1.47 -8.41 6.60
N MET A 59 -1.20 -7.16 6.91
CA MET A 59 -0.10 -6.42 6.32
C MET A 59 0.70 -5.76 7.44
N ARG A 60 2.01 -5.77 7.33
CA ARG A 60 2.89 -4.98 8.21
C ARG A 60 3.89 -4.26 7.34
N SER A 61 4.15 -3.00 7.63
CA SER A 61 5.25 -2.24 7.05
C SER A 61 6.05 -1.60 8.16
N ASP A 62 7.34 -1.91 8.19
CA ASP A 62 8.28 -1.41 9.19
C ASP A 62 9.30 -0.53 8.53
N ASP A 63 9.58 0.60 9.16
CA ASP A 63 10.81 1.34 8.97
C ASP A 63 11.54 1.49 10.32
N LYS A 64 12.57 2.34 10.36
CA LYS A 64 13.39 2.55 11.55
C LYS A 64 12.58 3.11 12.74
N ASP A 65 11.64 4.00 12.47
CA ASP A 65 11.02 4.85 13.47
C ASP A 65 9.56 4.46 13.74
N GLN A 66 8.90 3.80 12.79
CA GLN A 66 7.50 3.42 12.89
C GLN A 66 7.20 2.05 12.27
N SER A 67 6.12 1.42 12.74
CA SER A 67 5.45 0.32 12.04
C SER A 67 4.00 0.66 11.77
N VAL A 68 3.46 0.17 10.67
CA VAL A 68 2.02 0.08 10.42
C VAL A 68 1.65 -1.40 10.35
N ILE A 69 0.72 -1.84 11.20
CA ILE A 69 0.21 -3.22 11.20
C ILE A 69 -1.29 -3.17 10.91
N MET A 70 -1.71 -3.79 9.82
CA MET A 70 -3.10 -3.87 9.39
C MET A 70 -3.62 -5.30 9.55
N LEU A 71 -4.72 -5.46 10.29
CA LEU A 71 -5.39 -6.75 10.53
C LEU A 71 -6.84 -6.66 10.02
N LEU A 72 -7.08 -7.19 8.82
CA LEU A 72 -8.37 -7.07 8.13
C LEU A 72 -9.46 -7.94 8.77
N ASP A 73 -9.09 -9.07 9.34
CA ASP A 73 -9.97 -9.95 10.12
C ASP A 73 -10.53 -9.22 11.35
N LYS A 74 -9.70 -8.41 12.01
CA LYS A 74 -10.08 -7.61 13.18
C LYS A 74 -10.60 -6.22 12.84
N LYS A 75 -10.46 -5.77 11.58
CA LYS A 75 -10.76 -4.40 11.13
C LYS A 75 -10.01 -3.34 11.95
N ILE A 76 -8.78 -3.64 12.35
CA ILE A 76 -7.93 -2.75 13.15
C ILE A 76 -6.60 -2.49 12.42
N MET A 77 -6.14 -1.25 12.50
CA MET A 77 -4.82 -0.82 12.11
C MET A 77 -4.07 -0.30 13.35
N TYR A 78 -2.84 -0.74 13.54
CA TYR A 78 -1.92 -0.19 14.53
C TYR A 78 -0.90 0.71 13.87
N MET A 79 -0.73 1.91 14.41
CA MET A 79 0.44 2.76 14.17
C MET A 79 1.36 2.64 15.37
N VAL A 80 2.57 2.14 15.16
CA VAL A 80 3.56 1.90 16.20
C VAL A 80 4.65 2.95 16.06
N ASN A 81 4.99 3.63 17.16
CA ASN A 81 6.12 4.56 17.23
C ASN A 81 7.25 3.91 18.03
N HIS A 82 8.36 3.59 17.38
CA HIS A 82 9.50 2.92 17.99
C HIS A 82 10.33 3.84 18.90
N GLN A 83 10.34 5.15 18.62
CA GLN A 83 11.06 6.13 19.43
C GLN A 83 10.39 6.32 20.80
N GLN A 84 9.06 6.42 20.81
CA GLN A 84 8.26 6.63 22.03
C GLN A 84 7.87 5.32 22.71
N LYS A 85 8.05 4.18 22.05
CA LYS A 85 7.55 2.86 22.48
C LYS A 85 6.05 2.89 22.75
N THR A 86 5.32 3.55 21.86
CA THR A 86 3.86 3.65 21.91
C THR A 86 3.24 3.03 20.68
N TYR A 87 1.96 2.68 20.77
CA TYR A 87 1.15 2.34 19.61
C TYR A 87 -0.23 2.97 19.75
N MET A 88 -0.82 3.34 18.62
CA MET A 88 -2.21 3.75 18.52
C MET A 88 -3.00 2.64 17.83
N GLU A 89 -4.20 2.39 18.32
CA GLU A 89 -5.16 1.47 17.71
C GLU A 89 -6.23 2.28 16.97
N MET A 90 -6.38 2.04 15.67
CA MET A 90 -7.39 2.65 14.83
C MET A 90 -8.36 1.59 14.31
N PRO A 91 -9.65 1.67 14.63
CA PRO A 91 -10.69 0.99 13.88
C PRO A 91 -10.64 1.42 12.41
N MET A 92 -10.82 0.49 11.47
CA MET A 92 -10.84 0.87 10.06
C MET A 92 -12.09 1.68 9.68
N ASP A 93 -13.16 1.63 10.48
CA ASP A 93 -14.41 2.36 10.30
C ASP A 93 -14.45 3.72 11.02
N MET A 94 -13.29 4.32 11.29
CA MET A 94 -13.17 5.63 11.97
C MET A 94 -14.09 6.73 11.40
N GLY A 95 -14.36 6.74 10.09
CA GLY A 95 -15.28 7.71 9.49
C GLY A 95 -16.70 7.63 10.09
N LYS A 96 -17.20 6.42 10.36
CA LYS A 96 -18.49 6.23 11.02
C LYS A 96 -18.44 6.61 12.50
N ILE A 97 -17.36 6.25 13.19
CA ILE A 97 -17.16 6.57 14.61
C ILE A 97 -17.10 8.09 14.82
N MET A 98 -16.38 8.79 13.95
CA MET A 98 -16.27 10.25 13.99
C MET A 98 -17.62 10.92 13.70
N GLN A 99 -18.36 10.42 12.70
CA GLN A 99 -19.72 10.89 12.43
C GLN A 99 -20.63 10.72 13.66
N GLN A 100 -20.62 9.55 14.29
CA GLN A 100 -21.42 9.28 15.49
C GLN A 100 -21.05 10.20 16.64
N LYS A 101 -19.75 10.39 16.91
CA LYS A 101 -19.29 11.32 17.96
C LYS A 101 -19.71 12.76 17.70
N MET A 102 -19.64 13.23 16.46
CA MET A 102 -20.06 14.58 16.09
C MET A 102 -21.58 14.77 16.24
N GLU A 103 -22.37 13.74 15.89
CA GLU A 103 -23.82 13.71 16.14
C GLU A 103 -24.13 13.74 17.65
N GLU A 104 -23.37 13.01 18.47
CA GLU A 104 -23.50 13.01 19.94
C GLU A 104 -23.09 14.34 20.59
N GLU A 105 -22.09 15.03 20.05
CA GLU A 105 -21.62 16.34 20.51
C GLU A 105 -22.51 17.51 20.05
N GLY A 106 -23.58 17.22 19.30
CA GLY A 106 -24.55 18.23 18.86
C GLY A 106 -23.99 19.22 17.83
N VAL A 107 -22.94 18.83 17.10
CA VAL A 107 -22.38 19.62 16.00
C VAL A 107 -23.48 19.85 14.96
N ASP A 108 -23.69 21.11 14.56
CA ASP A 108 -24.68 21.47 13.56
C ASP A 108 -24.42 20.70 12.25
N GLN A 109 -25.47 20.09 11.70
CA GLN A 109 -25.40 19.37 10.42
C GLN A 109 -24.85 20.25 9.31
N ASP A 110 -25.11 21.56 9.33
CA ASP A 110 -24.58 22.49 8.33
C ASP A 110 -23.07 22.73 8.47
N GLU A 111 -22.54 22.76 9.69
CA GLU A 111 -21.09 22.85 9.93
C GLU A 111 -20.39 21.53 9.59
N MET A 112 -20.99 20.40 9.95
CA MET A 112 -20.51 19.07 9.55
C MET A 112 -20.46 18.94 8.03
N GLN A 113 -21.52 19.36 7.34
CA GLN A 113 -21.58 19.31 5.88
C GLN A 113 -20.51 20.21 5.24
N LYS A 114 -20.23 21.39 5.82
CA LYS A 114 -19.13 22.26 5.35
C LYS A 114 -17.76 21.64 5.56
N TYR A 115 -17.50 21.05 6.73
CA TYR A 115 -16.24 20.36 7.01
C TYR A 115 -16.02 19.18 6.06
N MET A 116 -17.04 18.35 5.88
CA MET A 116 -17.00 17.20 4.96
C MET A 116 -16.83 17.64 3.50
N ASN A 117 -17.49 18.73 3.08
CA ASN A 117 -17.32 19.28 1.74
C ASN A 117 -15.92 19.89 1.54
N MET A 118 -15.35 20.52 2.57
CA MET A 118 -13.99 21.04 2.54
C MET A 118 -12.96 19.91 2.45
N ALA A 119 -13.09 18.88 3.29
CA ALA A 119 -12.26 17.67 3.24
C ALA A 119 -12.36 16.97 1.89
N LYS A 120 -13.58 16.80 1.35
CA LYS A 120 -13.83 16.24 0.02
C LYS A 120 -13.22 17.11 -1.10
N GLY A 121 -13.31 18.44 -0.97
CA GLY A 121 -12.72 19.39 -1.92
C GLY A 121 -11.19 19.33 -1.95
N MET A 122 -10.56 19.19 -0.78
CA MET A 122 -9.11 19.00 -0.65
C MET A 122 -8.64 17.63 -1.16
N MET A 123 -9.47 16.61 -1.02
CA MET A 123 -9.14 15.27 -1.52
C MET A 123 -9.36 15.09 -3.01
N LYS A 124 -10.08 15.97 -3.72
CA LYS A 124 -10.26 15.83 -5.18
C LYS A 124 -8.91 15.76 -5.87
N MET A 125 -8.52 14.55 -6.26
CA MET A 125 -7.35 14.25 -7.04
C MET A 125 -7.76 13.50 -8.30
N LYS A 126 -7.14 13.83 -9.42
CA LYS A 126 -7.27 13.07 -10.65
C LYS A 126 -5.96 12.35 -10.90
N ILE A 127 -6.03 11.04 -11.03
CA ILE A 127 -4.90 10.20 -11.34
C ILE A 127 -4.91 9.87 -12.83
N THR A 128 -3.75 9.83 -13.45
CA THR A 128 -3.60 9.35 -14.83
C THR A 128 -2.30 8.58 -14.95
N VAL A 129 -2.39 7.31 -15.37
CA VAL A 129 -1.23 6.48 -15.68
C VAL A 129 -1.06 6.40 -17.20
N THR A 130 0.14 6.79 -17.65
CA THR A 130 0.56 6.71 -19.06
C THR A 130 1.67 5.68 -19.19
N PRO A 131 1.42 4.51 -19.80
CA PRO A 131 2.48 3.58 -20.18
C PRO A 131 3.44 4.23 -21.18
N THR A 132 4.73 3.90 -21.09
CA THR A 132 5.72 4.32 -22.08
C THR A 132 6.31 3.12 -22.81
N GLN A 133 7.13 3.38 -23.84
CA GLN A 133 7.89 2.34 -24.54
C GLN A 133 9.27 2.09 -23.92
N GLU A 134 9.63 2.84 -22.88
CA GLU A 134 10.93 2.74 -22.25
C GLU A 134 11.03 1.46 -21.41
N LYS A 135 12.12 0.72 -21.62
CA LYS A 135 12.48 -0.48 -20.88
C LYS A 135 13.85 -0.30 -20.24
N LYS A 136 14.01 -0.83 -19.04
CA LYS A 136 15.26 -0.77 -18.29
C LYS A 136 15.37 -1.99 -17.39
N LYS A 137 16.56 -2.56 -17.29
CA LYS A 137 16.86 -3.55 -16.26
C LYS A 137 17.26 -2.81 -14.97
N ILE A 138 16.58 -3.12 -13.87
CA ILE A 138 16.86 -2.54 -12.54
C ILE A 138 17.11 -3.71 -11.59
N GLY A 139 18.33 -3.78 -11.05
CA GLY A 139 18.81 -5.00 -10.39
C GLY A 139 18.70 -6.21 -11.33
N GLU A 140 17.94 -7.21 -10.92
CA GLU A 140 17.72 -8.44 -11.69
C GLU A 140 16.46 -8.38 -12.59
N TRP A 141 15.60 -7.37 -12.40
CA TRP A 141 14.28 -7.32 -13.02
C TRP A 141 14.23 -6.52 -14.31
N ASN A 142 13.45 -7.00 -15.27
CA ASN A 142 13.13 -6.30 -16.49
C ASN A 142 11.93 -5.40 -16.24
N CYS A 143 12.13 -4.08 -16.35
CA CYS A 143 11.11 -3.10 -16.01
C CYS A 143 10.63 -2.32 -17.23
N SER A 144 9.35 -2.00 -17.24
CA SER A 144 8.74 -1.03 -18.15
C SER A 144 8.41 0.25 -17.38
N LYS A 145 8.59 1.40 -18.03
CA LYS A 145 8.30 2.70 -17.42
C LYS A 145 6.84 3.10 -17.61
N TYR A 146 6.33 3.75 -16.58
CA TYR A 146 5.02 4.38 -16.52
C TYR A 146 5.19 5.78 -15.96
N ILE A 147 4.41 6.72 -16.48
CA ILE A 147 4.29 8.05 -15.90
C ILE A 147 2.96 8.11 -15.16
N LEU A 148 3.02 8.37 -13.86
CA LEU A 148 1.86 8.61 -13.02
C LEU A 148 1.74 10.11 -12.78
N ASN A 149 0.67 10.71 -13.29
CA ASN A 149 0.32 12.10 -13.02
C ASN A 149 -0.81 12.15 -12.01
N ILE A 150 -0.63 12.98 -10.99
CA ILE A 150 -1.61 13.24 -9.95
C ILE A 150 -1.90 14.74 -9.98
N GLU A 151 -3.08 15.12 -10.46
CA GLU A 151 -3.58 16.48 -10.33
C GLU A 151 -4.32 16.59 -9.00
N SER A 152 -3.91 17.50 -8.11
CA SER A 152 -4.56 17.71 -6.82
C SER A 152 -4.75 19.21 -6.54
N ALA A 153 -5.53 19.54 -5.51
CA ALA A 153 -5.66 20.92 -5.04
C ALA A 153 -4.32 21.56 -4.59
N MET A 154 -3.31 20.74 -4.26
CA MET A 154 -1.97 21.20 -3.90
C MET A 154 -1.05 21.41 -5.11
N GLY A 155 -1.53 21.13 -6.32
CA GLY A 155 -0.78 21.20 -7.57
C GLY A 155 -0.57 19.83 -8.22
N PRO A 156 -0.03 19.82 -9.47
CA PRO A 156 0.28 18.60 -10.18
C PRO A 156 1.56 17.95 -9.63
N ILE A 157 1.54 16.63 -9.52
CA ILE A 157 2.68 15.79 -9.17
C ILE A 157 2.89 14.79 -10.30
N THR A 158 4.12 14.68 -10.78
CA THR A 158 4.50 13.66 -11.77
C THR A 158 5.49 12.70 -11.13
N ASN A 159 5.14 11.42 -11.21
CA ASN A 159 5.94 10.32 -10.73
C ASN A 159 6.37 9.46 -11.91
N GLU A 160 7.65 9.09 -11.95
CA GLU A 160 8.13 8.03 -12.81
C GLU A 160 8.08 6.71 -12.04
N ILE A 161 7.47 5.69 -12.63
CA ILE A 161 7.36 4.35 -12.04
C ILE A 161 7.95 3.35 -13.02
N TRP A 162 8.81 2.48 -12.53
CA TRP A 162 9.32 1.31 -13.23
C TRP A 162 8.75 0.08 -12.57
N ALA A 163 8.00 -0.72 -13.33
CA ALA A 163 7.37 -1.93 -12.83
C ALA A 163 7.79 -3.15 -13.64
N THR A 164 7.82 -4.31 -12.99
CA THR A 164 8.25 -5.59 -13.58
C THR A 164 7.16 -6.65 -13.50
N GLU A 165 6.91 -7.33 -14.61
CA GLU A 165 6.03 -8.51 -14.67
C GLU A 165 6.76 -9.81 -14.30
N ASP A 166 8.09 -9.74 -14.04
CA ASP A 166 8.94 -10.85 -13.59
C ASP A 166 8.54 -11.33 -12.18
N LEU A 167 7.93 -10.44 -11.39
CA LEU A 167 7.41 -10.71 -10.05
C LEU A 167 5.89 -10.84 -10.07
N LYS A 168 5.34 -11.73 -9.24
CA LYS A 168 3.89 -11.92 -9.09
C LYS A 168 3.46 -11.42 -7.72
N ILE A 169 2.45 -10.56 -7.72
CA ILE A 169 1.75 -10.15 -6.51
C ILE A 169 0.26 -10.35 -6.74
N ASP A 170 -0.44 -10.78 -5.71
CA ASP A 170 -1.89 -10.82 -5.74
C ASP A 170 -2.43 -9.38 -5.71
N TYR A 171 -2.82 -8.88 -6.87
CA TYR A 171 -3.39 -7.54 -7.00
C TYR A 171 -4.69 -7.36 -6.23
N ASP A 172 -5.50 -8.42 -6.09
CA ASP A 172 -6.72 -8.33 -5.30
C ASP A 172 -6.38 -8.16 -3.82
N LEU A 173 -5.29 -8.77 -3.37
CA LEU A 173 -4.77 -8.59 -2.02
C LEU A 173 -4.30 -7.14 -1.81
N TYR A 174 -3.52 -6.59 -2.74
CA TYR A 174 -3.08 -5.19 -2.67
C TYR A 174 -4.25 -4.19 -2.72
N ALA A 175 -5.22 -4.44 -3.62
CA ALA A 175 -6.43 -3.64 -3.74
C ALA A 175 -7.26 -3.69 -2.45
N LYS A 176 -7.40 -4.87 -1.84
CA LYS A 176 -8.12 -5.06 -0.56
C LYS A 176 -7.53 -4.21 0.56
N PHE A 177 -6.19 -4.19 0.72
CA PHE A 177 -5.53 -3.33 1.71
C PHE A 177 -5.70 -1.84 1.39
N SER A 178 -5.61 -1.46 0.11
CA SER A 178 -5.82 -0.07 -0.33
C SER A 178 -7.26 0.41 -0.05
N SER A 179 -8.26 -0.44 -0.33
CA SER A 179 -9.67 -0.17 -0.03
C SER A 179 -9.96 -0.10 1.46
N ALA A 180 -9.27 -0.89 2.29
CA ALA A 180 -9.41 -0.83 3.75
C ALA A 180 -8.94 0.53 4.31
N PHE A 181 -7.96 1.16 3.66
CA PHE A 181 -7.42 2.46 4.08
C PHE A 181 -8.29 3.65 3.63
N LEU A 182 -8.76 3.68 2.38
CA LEU A 182 -9.43 4.85 1.79
C LEU A 182 -10.95 4.69 1.60
N GLY A 183 -11.47 3.47 1.57
CA GLY A 183 -12.86 3.17 1.20
C GLY A 183 -13.92 3.49 2.26
N GLN A 184 -13.53 4.03 3.41
CA GLN A 184 -14.45 4.26 4.55
C GLN A 184 -14.92 5.72 4.67
N GLN A 185 -14.53 6.59 3.72
CA GLN A 185 -14.97 7.99 3.70
C GLN A 185 -16.16 8.19 2.74
N PRO A 186 -17.20 8.95 3.13
CA PRO A 186 -18.33 9.26 2.26
C PRO A 186 -17.90 9.93 0.94
N GLY A 187 -18.20 9.29 -0.19
CA GLY A 187 -17.81 9.77 -1.52
C GLY A 187 -16.41 9.35 -1.98
N ALA A 188 -15.66 8.58 -1.18
CA ALA A 188 -14.36 8.03 -1.57
C ALA A 188 -14.48 6.80 -2.50
N GLN A 189 -15.61 6.09 -2.51
CA GLN A 189 -15.75 4.86 -3.31
C GLN A 189 -15.53 5.07 -4.81
N GLN A 190 -16.23 6.05 -5.42
CA GLN A 190 -16.09 6.33 -6.86
C GLN A 190 -14.67 6.79 -7.20
N MET A 191 -14.09 7.64 -6.35
CA MET A 191 -12.72 8.07 -6.48
C MET A 191 -11.73 6.89 -6.41
N MET A 192 -11.97 5.97 -5.48
CA MET A 192 -11.16 4.77 -5.33
C MET A 192 -11.27 3.85 -6.54
N ASP A 193 -12.46 3.71 -7.11
CA ASP A 193 -12.66 2.95 -8.34
C ASP A 193 -11.84 3.57 -9.48
N ASP A 194 -11.88 4.89 -9.66
CA ASP A 194 -11.08 5.60 -10.68
C ASP A 194 -9.57 5.41 -10.45
N ILE A 195 -9.11 5.54 -9.20
CA ILE A 195 -7.71 5.30 -8.81
C ILE A 195 -7.30 3.86 -9.13
N VAL A 196 -8.11 2.87 -8.75
CA VAL A 196 -7.83 1.45 -9.00
C VAL A 196 -7.78 1.16 -10.49
N GLN A 197 -8.67 1.72 -11.29
CA GLN A 197 -8.67 1.54 -12.75
C GLN A 197 -7.41 2.13 -13.41
N GLU A 198 -6.98 3.32 -12.99
CA GLU A 198 -5.74 3.92 -13.50
C GLU A 198 -4.50 3.13 -13.06
N MET A 199 -4.43 2.73 -11.79
CA MET A 199 -3.29 1.98 -11.26
C MET A 199 -3.17 0.57 -11.88
N LYS A 200 -4.27 -0.07 -12.29
CA LYS A 200 -4.26 -1.34 -13.04
C LYS A 200 -3.52 -1.26 -14.38
N LYS A 201 -3.28 -0.06 -14.92
CA LYS A 201 -2.47 0.11 -16.14
C LYS A 201 -0.98 -0.17 -15.88
N ILE A 202 -0.52 -0.02 -14.64
CA ILE A 202 0.84 -0.40 -14.24
C ILE A 202 0.86 -1.91 -14.06
N LYS A 203 1.60 -2.60 -14.95
CA LYS A 203 1.68 -4.06 -14.92
C LYS A 203 2.86 -4.52 -14.09
N GLY A 204 2.60 -5.49 -13.23
CA GLY A 204 3.59 -6.07 -12.34
C GLY A 204 3.90 -5.25 -11.09
N VAL A 205 4.97 -5.65 -10.40
CA VAL A 205 5.40 -5.07 -9.12
C VAL A 205 6.23 -3.81 -9.37
N HIS A 206 6.01 -2.77 -8.57
CA HIS A 206 6.83 -1.55 -8.62
C HIS A 206 8.25 -1.87 -8.15
N VAL A 207 9.24 -1.59 -8.99
CA VAL A 207 10.66 -1.82 -8.69
C VAL A 207 11.39 -0.52 -8.38
N LEU A 208 11.08 0.56 -9.09
CA LEU A 208 11.66 1.86 -8.83
C LEU A 208 10.60 2.93 -9.05
N SER A 209 10.51 3.89 -8.14
CA SER A 209 9.73 5.10 -8.37
C SER A 209 10.52 6.33 -7.97
N ASN A 210 10.42 7.37 -8.80
CA ASN A 210 10.96 8.69 -8.52
C ASN A 210 9.81 9.68 -8.53
N SER A 211 9.71 10.44 -7.44
CA SER A 211 8.70 11.46 -7.25
C SER A 211 9.38 12.80 -6.99
N THR A 212 8.88 13.85 -7.62
CA THR A 212 9.26 15.23 -7.32
C THR A 212 8.00 16.01 -6.98
N VAL A 213 7.92 16.50 -5.74
CA VAL A 213 6.80 17.29 -5.26
C VAL A 213 7.28 18.71 -5.00
N ASN A 214 6.56 19.70 -5.52
CA ASN A 214 6.79 21.09 -5.19
C ASN A 214 5.76 21.52 -4.14
N MET A 215 6.21 21.75 -2.91
CA MET A 215 5.36 22.21 -1.80
C MET A 215 5.81 23.61 -1.38
N MET A 216 4.93 24.61 -1.52
CA MET A 216 5.20 26.00 -1.07
C MET A 216 6.55 26.57 -1.55
N GLY A 217 6.91 26.32 -2.82
CA GLY A 217 8.18 26.78 -3.42
C GLY A 217 9.40 25.91 -3.08
N THR A 218 9.22 24.83 -2.33
CA THR A 218 10.27 23.86 -1.99
C THR A 218 10.10 22.58 -2.77
N THR A 219 11.15 22.16 -3.46
CA THR A 219 11.16 20.88 -4.19
C THR A 219 11.67 19.76 -3.29
N VAL A 220 10.83 18.75 -3.08
CA VAL A 220 11.19 17.52 -2.37
C VAL A 220 11.25 16.39 -3.39
N LYS A 221 12.41 15.70 -3.43
CA LYS A 221 12.61 14.52 -4.27
C LYS A 221 12.58 13.28 -3.39
N THR A 222 11.85 12.28 -3.84
CA THR A 222 11.78 10.97 -3.19
C THR A 222 12.06 9.90 -4.23
N SER A 223 12.93 8.95 -3.88
CA SER A 223 13.17 7.73 -4.65
C SER A 223 12.85 6.52 -3.79
N GLN A 224 12.23 5.51 -4.37
CA GLN A 224 11.94 4.24 -3.73
C GLN A 224 12.35 3.12 -4.68
N GLU A 225 13.23 2.24 -4.22
CA GLU A 225 13.75 1.11 -4.99
C GLU A 225 13.48 -0.19 -4.24
N LEU A 226 12.84 -1.16 -4.90
CA LEU A 226 12.72 -2.52 -4.42
C LEU A 226 14.11 -3.16 -4.43
N ILE A 227 14.55 -3.67 -3.29
CA ILE A 227 15.87 -4.31 -3.14
C ILE A 227 15.76 -5.81 -2.87
N GLU A 228 14.60 -6.27 -2.38
CA GLU A 228 14.35 -7.68 -2.11
C GLU A 228 12.86 -7.97 -2.32
N PHE A 229 12.55 -9.08 -3.00
CA PHE A 229 11.22 -9.64 -3.10
C PHE A 229 11.30 -11.14 -2.81
N LYS A 230 10.51 -11.63 -1.86
CA LYS A 230 10.47 -13.04 -1.48
C LYS A 230 9.03 -13.51 -1.33
N GLU A 231 8.75 -14.66 -1.92
CA GLU A 231 7.54 -15.43 -1.64
C GLU A 231 7.86 -16.50 -0.60
N GLY A 232 6.95 -16.72 0.34
CA GLY A 232 7.07 -17.78 1.34
C GLY A 232 6.69 -17.34 2.74
N SER A 233 6.83 -18.26 3.69
CA SER A 233 6.29 -18.11 5.04
C SER A 233 6.82 -16.88 5.77
N ILE A 234 5.89 -16.05 6.25
CA ILE A 234 6.21 -14.93 7.12
C ILE A 234 6.58 -15.45 8.52
N PRO A 235 7.66 -14.94 9.15
CA PRO A 235 8.06 -15.37 10.50
C PRO A 235 6.92 -15.25 11.52
N ALA A 236 6.82 -16.24 12.41
CA ALA A 236 5.83 -16.20 13.50
C ALA A 236 6.02 -14.94 14.36
N GLY A 237 4.90 -14.33 14.77
CA GLY A 237 4.90 -13.08 15.54
C GLY A 237 5.18 -11.81 14.74
N THR A 238 5.34 -11.88 13.41
CA THR A 238 5.54 -10.68 12.57
C THR A 238 4.40 -9.69 12.73
N PHE A 239 3.16 -10.13 12.95
CA PHE A 239 2.02 -9.23 13.11
C PHE A 239 1.68 -8.91 14.57
N ASP A 240 2.50 -9.34 15.52
CA ASP A 240 2.31 -9.03 16.93
C ASP A 240 2.84 -7.63 17.24
N LEU A 241 2.16 -6.95 18.18
CA LEU A 241 2.66 -5.69 18.71
C LEU A 241 3.99 -5.91 19.46
N PRO A 242 4.96 -5.00 19.34
CA PRO A 242 6.22 -5.13 20.04
C PRO A 242 6.03 -5.17 21.57
N LYS A 243 6.72 -6.10 22.24
CA LYS A 243 6.64 -6.26 23.69
C LYS A 243 7.08 -4.98 24.42
N GLY A 244 6.33 -4.59 25.44
CA GLY A 244 6.65 -3.44 26.30
C GLY A 244 6.23 -2.08 25.75
N TYR A 245 5.53 -2.04 24.62
CA TYR A 245 4.97 -0.80 24.08
C TYR A 245 3.64 -0.47 24.76
N LYS A 246 3.34 0.83 24.89
CA LYS A 246 2.14 1.31 25.57
C LYS A 246 1.10 1.80 24.57
N LEU A 247 -0.17 1.50 24.84
CA LEU A 247 -1.28 2.11 24.10
C LEU A 247 -1.26 3.62 24.36
N GLN A 248 -1.19 4.39 23.28
CA GLN A 248 -1.49 5.81 23.26
C GLN A 248 -2.94 5.96 22.80
N LYS A 249 -3.79 6.49 23.70
CA LYS A 249 -5.18 6.76 23.35
C LYS A 249 -5.23 7.92 22.36
N MET A 250 -6.17 7.87 21.43
CA MET A 250 -6.58 9.06 20.70
C MET A 250 -7.18 10.04 21.70
N GLU A 251 -6.54 11.20 21.86
CA GLU A 251 -7.15 12.35 22.55
C GLU A 251 -8.17 13.03 21.65
#